data_AF-A0A9E1QMV6-F1
#
_entry.id   AF-A0A9E1QMV6-F1
#
_cell.length_a   1.000
_cell.length_b   1.000
_cell.length_c   1.000
_cell.angle_alpha   90.00
_cell.angle_beta   90.00
_cell.angle_gamma   90.00
#
_symmetry.space_group_name_H-M   'P 1'
#
loop_
_entity.id
_entity.type
_entity.pdbx_description
1 polymer ?
#
loop_
_entity_poly.entity_id
_entity_poly.type
_entity_poly.pdbx_seq_one_letter_code
_entity_poly.pdbx_strand_id
1 'polypeptide(L)' 'EGNTGERERGTIGFETIRAGDIVGDHTVLFADIGERVEITHKASSRLTFAKGAVRAAGWLMDKESGLFDMQDVLGLR' A
#
# COMPACT_ATOMS: atom_id res chain seq x y z
N GLU A 1 -8.93 5.00 20.14
CA GLU A 1 -8.83 5.44 21.54
C GLU A 1 -7.40 5.26 22.03
N GLY A 2 -6.96 6.10 22.98
CA GLY A 2 -5.59 6.17 23.45
C GLY A 2 -5.24 5.05 24.43
N ASN A 3 -4.71 3.95 23.91
CA ASN A 3 -4.17 2.86 24.72
C ASN A 3 -2.71 3.18 25.10
N THR A 4 -2.44 3.34 26.39
CA THR A 4 -1.15 3.85 26.91
C THR A 4 -0.28 2.79 27.59
N GLY A 5 -0.75 1.54 27.68
CA GLY A 5 0.03 0.43 28.22
C GLY A 5 1.16 -0.01 27.30
N GLU A 6 1.97 -0.96 27.77
CA GLU A 6 3.01 -1.59 26.95
C GLU A 6 2.38 -2.27 25.71
N ARG A 7 3.04 -2.13 24.57
CA ARG A 7 2.57 -2.69 23.31
C ARG A 7 2.78 -4.21 23.29
N GLU A 8 1.71 -4.97 23.11
CA GLU A 8 1.80 -6.42 22.95
C GLU A 8 2.60 -6.79 21.67
N ARG A 9 3.58 -7.69 21.84
CA ARG A 9 4.44 -8.15 20.75
C ARG A 9 3.62 -8.92 19.71
N GLY A 10 3.90 -8.68 18.42
CA GLY A 10 3.22 -9.34 17.30
C GLY A 10 1.93 -8.64 16.86
N THR A 11 1.43 -7.66 17.62
CA THR A 11 0.30 -6.82 17.17
C THR A 11 0.70 -5.94 15.99
N ILE A 12 -0.28 -5.57 15.16
CA ILE A 12 -0.14 -4.60 14.07
C ILE A 12 -0.95 -3.37 14.44
N GLY A 13 -0.27 -2.22 14.58
CA GLY A 13 -0.92 -0.95 14.91
C GLY A 13 -1.42 -0.26 13.65
N PHE A 14 -2.59 0.36 13.74
CA PHE A 14 -3.13 1.24 12.70
C PHE A 14 -3.32 2.64 13.27
N GLU A 15 -2.71 3.61 12.61
CA GLU A 15 -2.89 5.04 12.87
C GLU A 15 -3.50 5.65 11.60
N THR A 16 -4.46 6.55 11.76
CA THR A 16 -5.33 6.96 10.65
C THR A 16 -5.62 8.45 10.75
N ILE A 17 -4.92 9.21 9.92
CA ILE A 17 -5.06 10.65 9.83
C ILE A 17 -6.18 11.03 8.85
N ARG A 18 -6.91 12.09 9.19
CA ARG A 18 -7.86 12.77 8.29
C ARG A 18 -7.51 14.24 8.31
N ALA A 19 -7.00 14.76 7.19
CA ALA A 19 -6.61 16.16 7.08
C ALA A 19 -6.77 16.67 5.64
N GLY A 20 -7.45 17.81 5.49
CA GLY A 20 -7.50 18.59 4.25
C GLY A 20 -7.84 17.77 3.00
N ASP A 21 -7.01 17.97 1.97
CA ASP A 21 -7.14 17.44 0.62
C ASP A 21 -6.18 16.27 0.33
N ILE A 22 -5.61 15.65 1.36
CA ILE A 22 -4.72 14.50 1.22
C ILE A 22 -5.45 13.39 0.46
N VAL A 23 -4.93 13.02 -0.72
CA VAL A 23 -5.52 11.97 -1.56
C VAL A 23 -5.30 10.60 -0.92
N GLY A 24 -4.11 10.34 -0.38
CA GLY A 24 -3.79 9.14 0.38
C GLY A 24 -2.30 8.95 0.61
N ASP A 25 -1.90 8.99 1.88
CA ASP A 25 -0.56 8.66 2.35
C ASP A 25 -0.66 7.40 3.21
N HIS A 26 0.24 6.44 2.97
CA HIS A 26 0.34 5.20 3.75
C HIS A 26 1.81 4.93 4.04
N THR A 27 2.12 4.68 5.32
CA THR A 27 3.46 4.29 5.75
C THR A 27 3.35 3.02 6.59
N VAL A 28 4.15 2.02 6.25
CA VAL A 28 4.41 0.87 7.10
C VAL A 28 5.75 1.10 7.79
N LEU A 29 5.73 1.14 9.13
CA LEU A 29 6.90 1.33 9.98
C LEU A 29 7.28 -0.01 10.61
N PHE A 30 8.51 -0.45 10.36
CA PHE A 30 9.20 -1.49 11.12
C PHE A 30 10.20 -0.78 12.03
N ALA A 31 10.09 -0.97 13.34
CA ALA A 31 10.94 -0.31 14.32
C ALA A 31 11.49 -1.33 15.31
N ASP A 32 12.78 -1.20 15.63
CA ASP A 32 13.47 -1.97 16.67
C ASP A 32 14.46 -1.06 17.40
N ILE A 33 15.14 -1.60 18.43
CA ILE A 33 16.13 -0.85 19.19
C ILE A 33 17.27 -0.41 18.27
N GLY A 34 17.41 0.91 18.11
CA GLY A 34 18.52 1.52 17.36
C GLY A 34 18.23 1.79 15.89
N GLU A 35 17.13 1.28 15.31
CA GLU A 35 16.82 1.52 13.90
C GLU A 35 15.33 1.44 13.55
N ARG A 36 15.01 1.93 12.35
CA ARG A 36 13.70 1.81 11.74
C ARG A 36 13.79 1.70 10.22
N VAL A 37 12.87 0.96 9.64
CA VAL A 37 12.66 0.85 8.20
C VAL A 37 11.22 1.28 7.89
N GLU A 38 11.07 2.18 6.95
CA GLU A 38 9.77 2.73 6.56
C GLU A 38 9.52 2.50 5.06
N ILE A 39 8.37 1.91 4.73
CA ILE A 39 7.88 1.80 3.35
C ILE A 39 6.68 2.72 3.21
N THR A 40 6.82 3.73 2.35
CA THR A 40 5.81 4.80 2.23
C THR A 40 5.30 4.91 0.79
N HIS A 41 3.98 5.00 0.64
CA HIS A 41 3.30 5.33 -0.62
C HIS A 41 2.47 6.61 -0.43
N LYS A 42 2.70 7.60 -1.30
CA LYS A 42 1.97 8.88 -1.31
C LYS A 42 1.34 9.12 -2.66
N ALA A 43 0.01 9.25 -2.70
CA ALA A 43 -0.70 9.57 -3.92
C ALA A 43 -0.91 11.08 -4.03
N SER A 44 -0.46 11.68 -5.13
CA SER A 44 -0.77 13.09 -5.45
C SER A 44 -2.10 13.25 -6.21
N SER A 45 -2.61 12.17 -6.81
CA SER A 45 -3.89 12.16 -7.51
C SER A 45 -4.38 10.72 -7.73
N ARG A 46 -5.65 10.58 -8.13
CA ARG A 46 -6.24 9.29 -8.50
C ARG A 46 -5.73 8.73 -9.84
N LEU A 47 -4.95 9.50 -10.60
CA LEU A 47 -4.43 9.06 -11.90
C LEU A 47 -3.48 7.87 -11.79
N THR A 48 -2.83 7.64 -10.65
CA THR A 48 -1.96 6.48 -10.46
C THR A 48 -2.73 5.16 -10.65
N PHE A 49 -3.95 5.08 -10.11
CA PHE A 49 -4.81 3.91 -10.22
C PHE A 49 -5.35 3.73 -11.64
N ALA A 50 -5.74 4.84 -12.29
CA ALA A 50 -6.19 4.81 -13.68
C ALA A 50 -5.08 4.32 -14.63
N LYS A 51 -3.84 4.78 -14.43
CA LYS A 51 -2.67 4.29 -15.18
C LYS A 51 -2.43 2.80 -14.94
N GLY A 52 -2.56 2.33 -13.69
CA GLY A 52 -2.48 0.92 -13.35
C GLY A 52 -3.51 0.06 -14.09
N ALA A 53 -4.76 0.52 -14.13
CA ALA A 53 -5.84 -0.16 -14.86
C ALA A 53 -5.58 -0.23 -16.38
N VAL A 54 -5.12 0.86 -17.00
CA VAL A 54 -4.76 0.86 -18.43
C VAL A 54 -3.57 -0.07 -18.71
N ARG A 55 -2.57 -0.10 -17.83
CA ARG A 55 -1.46 -1.06 -17.92
C ARG A 55 -1.96 -2.51 -17.84
N ALA A 56 -2.83 -2.82 -16.89
CA ALA A 56 -3.41 -4.15 -16.75
C ALA A 56 -4.21 -4.55 -17.99
N ALA A 57 -5.00 -3.63 -18.55
CA ALA A 57 -5.73 -3.87 -19.81
C ALA A 57 -4.78 -4.21 -20.97
N GLY A 58 -3.66 -3.49 -21.11
CA GLY A 58 -2.64 -3.81 -22.10
C GLY A 58 -1.98 -5.17 -21.87
N TRP A 59 -1.67 -5.51 -20.61
CA TRP A 59 -1.08 -6.81 -20.25
C TRP A 59 -2.02 -8.01 -20.51
N LEU A 60 -3.33 -7.80 -20.35
CA LEU A 60 -4.35 -8.83 -20.59
C LEU A 60 -4.47 -9.24 -22.06
N MET A 61 -4.05 -8.40 -23.01
CA MET A 61 -4.13 -8.70 -24.44
C MET A 61 -3.38 -9.98 -24.83
N ASP A 62 -2.35 -10.35 -24.06
CA ASP A 62 -1.53 -11.54 -24.29
C ASP A 62 -1.88 -12.70 -23.33
N LYS A 63 -3.11 -12.75 -22.80
CA LYS A 63 -3.57 -13.76 -21.84
C LYS A 63 -4.83 -14.44 -22.34
N GLU A 64 -4.88 -15.77 -22.24
CA GLU A 64 -6.04 -16.54 -22.72
C GLU A 64 -7.24 -16.45 -21.78
N SER A 65 -7.11 -16.95 -20.55
CA SER A 65 -8.14 -16.85 -19.51
C SER A 65 -7.53 -17.07 -18.13
N GLY A 66 -8.15 -16.50 -17.10
CA GLY A 66 -7.68 -16.64 -15.73
C GLY A 66 -8.20 -15.53 -14.83
N LEU A 67 -7.97 -15.69 -13.52
CA LEU A 67 -8.17 -14.64 -12.53
C LEU A 67 -6.79 -14.12 -12.12
N PHE A 68 -6.52 -12.86 -12.47
CA PHE A 68 -5.22 -12.22 -12.26
C PHE A 68 -5.35 -11.03 -11.31
N ASP A 69 -4.24 -10.65 -10.68
CA ASP A 69 -4.12 -9.42 -9.92
C ASP A 69 -2.93 -8.56 -10.38
N MET A 70 -2.67 -7.45 -9.69
CA MET A 70 -1.57 -6.56 -10.04
C MET A 70 -0.18 -7.16 -9.77
N GLN A 71 -0.05 -8.20 -8.94
CA GLN A 71 1.23 -8.88 -8.77
C GLN A 71 1.61 -9.62 -10.05
N ASP A 72 0.63 -10.22 -10.74
CA ASP A 72 0.82 -10.87 -12.05
C ASP A 72 1.20 -9.82 -13.13
N VAL A 73 0.49 -8.69 -13.16
CA VAL A 73 0.76 -7.58 -14.11
C VAL A 73 2.13 -6.94 -13.89
N LEU A 74 2.62 -6.91 -12.65
CA LEU A 74 3.90 -6.32 -12.28
C LEU A 74 5.07 -7.31 -12.28
N GLY A 75 4.81 -8.62 -12.37
CA GLY A 75 5.84 -9.65 -12.29
C GLY A 75 6.47 -9.76 -10.89
N LEU A 76 5.64 -9.67 -9.85
CA LEU A 76 6.06 -9.71 -8.44
C LEU A 76 5.70 -11.03 -7.73
N ARG A 77 5.40 -12.07 -8.52
CA ARG A 77 5.21 -13.46 -8.09
C ARG A 77 6.23 -14.35 -8.78
#